data_AF-A0A418SUH7-F1
#
_entry.id   AF-A0A418SUH7-F1
#
_cell.length_a   1.000
_cell.length_b   1.000
_cell.length_c   1.000
_cell.angle_alpha   90.00
_cell.angle_beta   90.00
_cell.angle_gamma   90.00
#
_symmetry.space_group_name_H-M   'P 1'
#
loop_
_entity.id
_entity.type
_entity.pdbx_description
1 polymer ?
#
loop_
_entity_poly.entity_id
_entity_poly.type
_entity_poly.pdbx_seq_one_letter_code
_entity_poly.pdbx_strand_id
1 'polypeptide(L)'
;MKDIFLGPVRLQSDQISVPIDCSVAILASRPAAIEAQLADAFPGLGRIVSSGRLMSADMVLDNRTDIPAELTEPLLRLSPEHPVALVRHDTGEVFSHDPQGAVSARDLGRIPPFGGKGSIRNDATVPAGLEEAFLAGLKTKTGQGESLYAVIDAAACPGLPERLASSGLRHNNLFKGEAAKSLADVSPYLVEFSGHESFLRRLFSTRRTEADWINLYDLDACLFLRSTADFDSIRSHFRRYTKFRDETGRWMFLRFWSSYFRAYLCSTDLRALPRGFLSPFSAVLCRLQQDRWQMAALRPDRTVPPDGFTQEFRWFCRTRIRLRFLAKVRDHLQEIHGQAPGQERLALFYLRARTRGYRSERAVARYMETLWLNERRGWKEVDLLALDAARATHSLSDTHRAAELLKLVQNEGERHV
;
A
#
# COMPACT_ATOMS: atom_id res chain seq x y z
N MET A 1 27.63 21.28 -31.90
CA MET A 1 27.74 22.76 -32.00
C MET A 1 26.36 23.28 -32.37
N LYS A 2 25.83 24.29 -31.65
CA LYS A 2 24.48 24.88 -31.79
C LYS A 2 23.35 23.92 -31.40
N ASP A 3 22.76 24.04 -30.21
CA ASP A 3 21.87 25.11 -29.70
C ASP A 3 20.47 25.03 -30.35
N ILE A 4 19.48 24.63 -29.57
CA ILE A 4 18.06 24.74 -29.91
C ILE A 4 17.43 25.74 -28.93
N PHE A 5 16.95 26.85 -29.48
CA PHE A 5 16.24 27.90 -28.73
C PHE A 5 14.86 27.41 -28.27
N LEU A 6 14.53 27.66 -27.01
CA LEU A 6 13.16 27.64 -26.51
C LEU A 6 12.56 29.05 -26.67
N GLY A 7 11.73 29.24 -27.69
CA GLY A 7 10.83 30.39 -27.80
C GLY A 7 9.49 30.11 -27.09
N PRO A 8 8.88 31.08 -26.40
CA PRO A 8 7.59 30.86 -25.75
C PRO A 8 6.46 30.77 -26.78
N VAL A 9 5.84 29.59 -26.90
CA VAL A 9 4.61 29.43 -27.68
C VAL A 9 3.46 30.07 -26.91
N ARG A 10 3.01 31.23 -27.37
CA ARG A 10 1.75 31.84 -26.90
C ARG A 10 0.59 31.26 -27.71
N LEU A 11 -0.30 30.53 -27.05
CA LEU A 11 -1.65 30.29 -27.57
C LEU A 11 -2.50 31.53 -27.28
N GLN A 12 -2.93 32.23 -28.33
CA GLN A 12 -4.00 33.23 -28.22
C GLN A 12 -5.35 32.53 -28.39
N SER A 13 -6.05 32.40 -27.28
CA SER A 13 -7.51 32.33 -27.19
C SER A 13 -7.84 33.11 -25.93
N ASP A 14 -8.73 34.09 -26.01
CA ASP A 14 -8.90 35.05 -24.92
C ASP A 14 -9.54 34.41 -23.69
N GLN A 15 -8.93 34.72 -22.54
CA GLN A 15 -9.22 34.29 -21.17
C GLN A 15 -8.72 32.88 -20.74
N ILE A 16 -8.07 32.91 -19.56
CA ILE A 16 -7.49 31.78 -18.80
C ILE A 16 -6.22 31.15 -19.39
N SER A 17 -5.06 31.75 -19.07
CA SER A 17 -3.76 31.07 -19.20
C SER A 17 -3.54 30.09 -18.03
N VAL A 18 -3.67 28.78 -18.27
CA VAL A 18 -3.25 27.74 -17.32
C VAL A 18 -1.87 27.21 -17.71
N PRO A 19 -0.87 27.13 -16.81
CA PRO A 19 0.39 26.45 -17.09
C PRO A 19 0.17 24.92 -17.07
N ILE A 20 0.20 24.31 -18.25
CA ILE A 20 -0.02 22.87 -18.45
C ILE A 20 1.29 22.10 -18.26
N ASP A 21 1.65 21.83 -17.00
CA ASP A 21 2.66 20.82 -16.62
C ASP A 21 1.97 19.45 -16.36
N CYS A 22 1.31 18.90 -17.38
CA CYS A 22 0.56 17.64 -17.30
C CYS A 22 1.14 16.58 -18.26
N SER A 23 2.20 15.90 -17.83
CA SER A 23 2.75 14.74 -18.56
C SER A 23 1.84 13.51 -18.37
N VAL A 24 1.01 13.21 -19.36
CA VAL A 24 0.17 11.98 -19.39
C VAL A 24 0.92 10.87 -20.14
N ALA A 25 1.30 9.80 -19.44
CA ALA A 25 1.97 8.65 -20.03
C ALA A 25 0.98 7.49 -20.26
N ILE A 26 0.66 7.22 -21.52
CA ILE A 26 -0.17 6.07 -21.93
C ILE A 26 0.76 4.91 -22.30
N LEU A 27 0.81 3.87 -21.46
CA LEU A 27 1.46 2.60 -21.81
C LEU A 27 0.42 1.64 -22.38
N ALA A 28 0.36 1.54 -23.70
CA ALA A 28 -0.45 0.56 -24.42
C ALA A 28 0.44 -0.37 -25.26
N SER A 29 0.12 -1.65 -25.28
CA SER A 29 0.97 -2.73 -25.83
C SER A 29 1.02 -2.81 -27.37
N ARG A 30 0.39 -1.88 -28.10
CA ARG A 30 0.50 -1.72 -29.57
C ARG A 30 0.44 -0.24 -29.98
N PRO A 31 1.56 0.42 -30.33
CA PRO A 31 1.61 1.88 -30.53
C PRO A 31 0.74 2.43 -31.68
N ALA A 32 0.79 1.80 -32.85
CA ALA A 32 0.32 2.42 -34.11
C ALA A 32 -1.20 2.64 -34.22
N ALA A 33 -2.03 1.76 -33.67
CA ALA A 33 -3.49 1.90 -33.75
C ALA A 33 -4.01 3.06 -32.87
N ILE A 34 -3.30 3.35 -31.77
CA ILE A 34 -3.67 4.36 -30.79
C ILE A 34 -3.13 5.74 -31.19
N GLU A 35 -1.95 5.83 -31.82
CA GLU A 35 -1.49 7.10 -32.43
C GLU A 35 -2.52 7.66 -33.42
N ALA A 36 -3.15 6.82 -34.24
CA ALA A 36 -4.20 7.26 -35.18
C ALA A 36 -5.47 7.76 -34.46
N GLN A 37 -5.98 7.01 -33.47
CA GLN A 37 -7.18 7.40 -32.72
C GLN A 37 -6.98 8.66 -31.86
N LEU A 38 -5.78 8.86 -31.30
CA LEU A 38 -5.46 10.07 -30.51
C LEU A 38 -5.26 11.29 -31.40
N ALA A 39 -4.70 11.14 -32.61
CA ALA A 39 -4.57 12.24 -33.58
C ALA A 39 -5.94 12.70 -34.10
N ASP A 40 -6.88 11.77 -34.32
CA ASP A 40 -8.23 12.05 -34.79
C ASP A 40 -9.11 12.69 -33.69
N ALA A 41 -8.98 12.21 -32.44
CA ALA A 41 -9.70 12.78 -31.30
C ALA A 41 -9.16 14.14 -30.82
N PHE A 42 -7.87 14.43 -31.03
CA PHE A 42 -7.20 15.65 -30.54
C PHE A 42 -6.21 16.23 -31.57
N PRO A 43 -6.71 16.81 -32.69
CA PRO A 43 -5.87 17.45 -33.71
C PRO A 43 -5.16 18.68 -33.14
N GLY A 44 -3.92 18.49 -32.69
CA GLY A 44 -3.11 19.51 -32.00
C GLY A 44 -2.24 18.98 -30.86
N LEU A 45 -2.45 17.74 -30.41
CA LEU A 45 -1.63 17.12 -29.35
C LEU A 45 -0.24 16.70 -29.88
N GLY A 46 0.64 17.68 -30.10
CA GLY A 46 2.00 17.46 -30.58
C GLY A 46 2.80 16.52 -29.66
N ARG A 47 3.56 15.59 -30.26
CA ARG A 47 4.31 14.53 -29.56
C ARG A 47 5.08 15.00 -28.32
N ILE A 48 4.54 14.73 -27.12
CA ILE A 48 5.27 14.87 -25.86
C ILE A 48 5.87 13.50 -25.49
N VAL A 49 7.14 13.29 -25.86
CA VAL A 49 7.96 12.20 -25.31
C VAL A 49 9.27 12.81 -24.81
N SER A 50 9.35 13.11 -23.51
CA SER A 50 10.57 13.64 -22.88
C SER A 50 10.86 12.97 -21.53
N SER A 51 11.95 12.19 -21.52
CA SER A 51 12.77 11.81 -20.36
C SER A 51 12.09 11.34 -19.06
N GLY A 52 12.04 10.02 -18.88
CA GLY A 52 12.70 9.41 -17.72
C GLY A 52 11.98 9.33 -16.37
N ARG A 53 10.79 9.91 -16.18
CA ARG A 53 9.94 9.65 -15.01
C ARG A 53 8.47 9.46 -15.40
N LEU A 54 8.04 8.19 -15.46
CA LEU A 54 6.62 7.84 -15.49
C LEU A 54 5.99 8.14 -14.11
N MET A 55 5.36 9.30 -13.98
CA MET A 55 4.35 9.51 -12.94
C MET A 55 3.05 8.84 -13.39
N SER A 56 2.43 8.02 -12.55
CA SER A 56 1.13 7.43 -12.90
C SER A 56 0.03 8.49 -12.87
N ALA A 57 -1.03 8.29 -13.65
CA ALA A 57 -2.19 9.18 -13.66
C ALA A 57 -2.73 9.43 -12.23
N ASP A 58 -2.81 8.39 -11.39
CA ASP A 58 -3.17 8.53 -9.97
C ASP A 58 -2.32 9.55 -9.20
N MET A 59 -1.02 9.65 -9.50
CA MET A 59 -0.13 10.59 -8.82
C MET A 59 -0.34 12.04 -9.29
N VAL A 60 -0.89 12.23 -10.49
CA VAL A 60 -1.32 13.54 -11.01
C VAL A 60 -2.67 13.93 -10.40
N LEU A 61 -3.63 12.99 -10.34
CA LEU A 61 -4.97 13.18 -9.76
C LEU A 61 -4.92 13.49 -8.24
N ASP A 62 -4.01 12.87 -7.49
CA ASP A 62 -3.89 13.05 -6.03
C ASP A 62 -3.00 14.23 -5.60
N ASN A 63 -2.18 14.82 -6.50
CA ASN A 63 -1.29 15.95 -6.19
C ASN A 63 -1.88 17.33 -6.52
N ARG A 64 -2.98 17.40 -7.28
CA ARG A 64 -3.78 18.63 -7.41
C ARG A 64 -5.23 18.32 -7.05
N THR A 65 -5.72 18.95 -5.98
CA THR A 65 -7.15 18.98 -5.64
C THR A 65 -8.00 19.67 -6.71
N ASP A 66 -7.35 20.36 -7.64
CA ASP A 66 -7.92 21.32 -8.56
C ASP A 66 -7.71 20.84 -10.00
N ILE A 67 -8.28 19.67 -10.32
CA ILE A 67 -8.47 19.26 -11.71
C ILE A 67 -9.83 19.81 -12.16
N PRO A 68 -9.89 20.69 -13.17
CA PRO A 68 -11.14 21.17 -13.73
C PRO A 68 -12.07 20.02 -14.11
N ALA A 69 -13.36 20.17 -13.81
CA ALA A 69 -14.36 19.17 -14.19
C ALA A 69 -14.35 18.89 -15.71
N GLU A 70 -14.04 19.92 -16.51
CA GLU A 70 -13.83 19.87 -17.95
C GLU A 70 -12.77 18.87 -18.42
N LEU A 71 -11.69 18.66 -17.64
CA LEU A 71 -10.64 17.67 -17.98
C LEU A 71 -10.94 16.26 -17.46
N THR A 72 -11.90 16.13 -16.54
CA THR A 72 -12.27 14.85 -15.92
C THR A 72 -13.05 13.95 -16.89
N GLU A 73 -14.02 14.52 -17.60
CA GLU A 73 -14.82 13.79 -18.61
C GLU A 73 -13.95 13.22 -19.77
N PRO A 74 -13.06 14.01 -20.42
CA PRO A 74 -12.14 13.49 -21.45
C PRO A 74 -11.24 12.36 -20.95
N LEU A 75 -10.67 12.46 -19.75
CA LEU A 75 -9.84 11.40 -19.16
C LEU A 75 -10.64 10.11 -18.90
N LEU A 76 -11.92 10.22 -18.53
CA LEU A 76 -12.82 9.08 -18.37
C LEU A 76 -13.31 8.50 -19.72
N ARG A 77 -13.30 9.30 -20.81
CA ARG A 77 -13.71 8.88 -22.15
C ARG A 77 -12.63 8.14 -22.95
N LEU A 78 -11.37 8.12 -22.50
CA LEU A 78 -10.25 7.52 -23.24
C LEU A 78 -10.33 6.01 -23.49
N SER A 79 -11.27 5.29 -22.86
CA SER A 79 -12.05 4.19 -23.50
C SER A 79 -13.02 3.56 -22.48
N PRO A 80 -14.28 3.27 -22.84
CA PRO A 80 -15.19 2.46 -22.02
C PRO A 80 -14.75 1.01 -21.83
N GLU A 81 -13.97 0.46 -22.76
CA GLU A 81 -13.52 -0.94 -22.78
C GLU A 81 -12.12 -1.13 -22.20
N HIS A 82 -11.31 -0.06 -22.19
CA HIS A 82 -9.97 -0.03 -21.61
C HIS A 82 -9.77 1.30 -20.88
N PRO A 83 -10.44 1.53 -19.74
CA PRO A 83 -10.18 2.72 -18.93
C PRO A 83 -8.69 2.74 -18.57
N VAL A 84 -8.05 3.92 -18.56
CA VAL A 84 -6.64 4.08 -18.15
C VAL A 84 -6.52 3.98 -16.62
N ALA A 85 -6.89 2.81 -16.11
CA ALA A 85 -6.47 2.31 -14.82
C ALA A 85 -5.06 1.75 -15.01
N LEU A 86 -4.04 2.42 -14.46
CA LEU A 86 -2.73 1.79 -14.20
C LEU A 86 -2.83 0.81 -13.01
N VAL A 87 -3.84 -0.05 -13.05
CA VAL A 87 -3.93 -1.25 -12.23
C VAL A 87 -3.18 -2.32 -13.02
N ARG A 88 -1.90 -2.51 -12.69
CA ARG A 88 -1.28 -3.82 -12.92
C ARG A 88 -2.18 -4.83 -12.20
N HIS A 89 -2.79 -5.72 -12.96
CA HIS A 89 -3.36 -6.93 -12.37
C HIS A 89 -2.25 -7.63 -11.56
N ASP A 90 -2.55 -8.02 -10.33
CA ASP A 90 -1.77 -9.03 -9.60
C ASP A 90 -2.05 -10.41 -10.23
N THR A 91 -1.74 -10.57 -11.53
CA THR A 91 -1.46 -11.90 -12.08
C THR A 91 -0.17 -12.37 -11.42
N GLY A 92 -0.23 -13.57 -10.82
CA GLY A 92 0.84 -14.11 -9.96
C GLY A 92 2.11 -14.54 -10.70
N GLU A 93 2.52 -13.82 -11.73
CA GLU A 93 3.73 -14.08 -12.51
C GLU A 93 4.93 -13.31 -11.94
N VAL A 94 5.99 -14.05 -11.64
CA VAL A 94 7.25 -13.51 -11.15
C VAL A 94 8.01 -12.91 -12.34
N PHE A 95 7.80 -11.62 -12.59
CA PHE A 95 8.66 -10.87 -13.51
C PHE A 95 9.95 -10.46 -12.81
N SER A 96 11.06 -10.87 -13.41
CA SER A 96 12.42 -10.58 -12.95
C SER A 96 13.06 -9.43 -13.75
N HIS A 97 13.92 -8.69 -13.04
CA HIS A 97 15.00 -7.79 -13.50
C HIS A 97 14.70 -6.36 -14.00
N ASP A 98 15.56 -5.36 -13.73
CA ASP A 98 16.35 -4.98 -12.50
C ASP A 98 16.61 -3.43 -12.58
N PRO A 99 17.68 -2.86 -13.18
CA PRO A 99 19.13 -3.10 -13.06
C PRO A 99 19.83 -2.18 -12.02
N GLN A 100 19.14 -1.20 -11.42
CA GLN A 100 19.75 -0.17 -10.58
C GLN A 100 19.65 -0.45 -9.06
N GLY A 101 18.89 -1.45 -8.62
CA GLY A 101 18.57 -1.68 -7.20
C GLY A 101 19.77 -1.89 -6.26
N ALA A 102 19.74 -1.21 -5.12
CA ALA A 102 20.70 -1.39 -4.02
C ALA A 102 20.28 -2.46 -2.98
N VAL A 103 19.10 -3.06 -3.19
CA VAL A 103 18.52 -4.08 -2.32
C VAL A 103 18.13 -5.26 -3.21
N SER A 104 18.45 -6.48 -2.78
CA SER A 104 17.97 -7.72 -3.39
C SER A 104 16.84 -8.32 -2.56
N ALA A 105 15.75 -8.74 -3.22
CA ALA A 105 14.70 -9.54 -2.61
C ALA A 105 14.75 -10.98 -3.13
N ARG A 106 14.68 -11.97 -2.22
CA ARG A 106 14.53 -13.41 -2.50
C ARG A 106 13.12 -13.83 -2.08
N ASP A 107 12.37 -14.43 -2.99
CA ASP A 107 11.11 -15.10 -2.65
C ASP A 107 11.43 -16.45 -1.98
N LEU A 108 10.80 -16.70 -0.83
CA LEU A 108 10.88 -17.96 -0.10
C LEU A 108 9.63 -18.83 -0.36
N GLY A 109 8.66 -18.33 -1.13
CA GLY A 109 7.44 -19.03 -1.47
C GLY A 109 6.37 -18.97 -0.37
N ARG A 110 5.31 -19.76 -0.53
CA ARG A 110 4.23 -19.87 0.48
C ARG A 110 4.62 -20.91 1.53
N ILE A 111 4.81 -20.47 2.77
CA ILE A 111 5.24 -21.34 3.88
C ILE A 111 4.26 -21.15 5.04
N PRO A 112 3.40 -22.16 5.31
CA PRO A 112 2.36 -22.04 6.31
C PRO A 112 2.92 -22.02 7.75
N PRO A 113 2.15 -21.50 8.71
CA PRO A 113 2.48 -21.56 10.13
C PRO A 113 2.43 -22.98 10.69
N PHE A 114 3.01 -23.13 11.90
CA PHE A 114 2.69 -24.26 12.76
C PHE A 114 1.19 -24.29 13.04
N GLY A 115 0.58 -25.45 12.81
CA GLY A 115 -0.85 -25.66 12.97
C GLY A 115 -1.61 -25.86 11.66
N GLY A 116 -1.01 -25.57 10.51
CA GLY A 116 -1.51 -26.03 9.21
C GLY A 116 -1.58 -27.57 9.12
N LYS A 117 -2.37 -28.09 8.17
CA LYS A 117 -2.34 -29.53 7.85
C LYS A 117 -0.94 -29.88 7.31
N GLY A 118 -0.12 -30.59 8.09
CA GLY A 118 1.13 -31.18 7.60
C GLY A 118 2.44 -30.88 8.35
N SER A 119 2.44 -30.26 9.54
CA SER A 119 3.69 -30.12 10.32
C SER A 119 3.46 -30.06 11.83
N ILE A 120 4.06 -31.03 12.56
CA ILE A 120 4.69 -30.79 13.86
C ILE A 120 5.91 -31.74 14.04
N ARG A 121 7.12 -31.18 13.99
CA ARG A 121 8.22 -31.62 14.86
C ARG A 121 8.04 -30.92 16.20
N ASN A 122 7.99 -31.65 17.32
CA ASN A 122 7.60 -31.05 18.61
C ASN A 122 8.63 -30.04 19.15
N ASP A 123 9.86 -30.09 18.67
CA ASP A 123 10.99 -29.23 19.03
C ASP A 123 11.18 -27.99 18.13
N ALA A 124 10.51 -27.90 16.98
CA ALA A 124 10.73 -26.83 16.00
C ALA A 124 10.27 -25.44 16.49
N THR A 125 11.04 -24.39 16.17
CA THR A 125 10.76 -22.99 16.53
C THR A 125 10.38 -22.11 15.35
N VAL A 126 10.72 -22.50 14.13
CA VAL A 126 10.25 -21.89 12.87
C VAL A 126 9.80 -23.01 11.90
N PRO A 127 8.88 -22.75 10.95
CA PRO A 127 8.48 -23.75 9.95
C PRO A 127 9.67 -24.20 9.10
N ALA A 128 9.70 -25.49 8.70
CA ALA A 128 10.84 -26.10 8.01
C ALA A 128 11.36 -25.31 6.79
N GLY A 129 10.47 -24.76 5.96
CA GLY A 129 10.84 -23.93 4.81
C GLY A 129 11.51 -22.59 5.14
N LEU A 130 11.50 -22.18 6.41
CA LEU A 130 12.11 -20.96 6.93
C LEU A 130 13.37 -21.21 7.78
N GLU A 131 13.69 -22.47 8.11
CA GLU A 131 14.84 -22.80 8.99
C GLU A 131 16.17 -22.28 8.44
N GLU A 132 16.45 -22.44 7.14
CA GLU A 132 17.66 -21.89 6.50
C GLU A 132 17.72 -20.35 6.66
N ALA A 133 16.63 -19.66 6.33
CA ALA A 133 16.60 -18.20 6.32
C ALA A 133 16.70 -17.60 7.73
N PHE A 134 16.04 -18.22 8.71
CA PHE A 134 15.97 -17.72 10.09
C PHE A 134 17.10 -18.20 11.01
N LEU A 135 17.52 -19.46 10.91
CA LEU A 135 18.37 -20.13 11.89
C LEU A 135 19.80 -20.41 11.42
N ALA A 136 20.05 -20.50 10.10
CA ALA A 136 21.39 -20.84 9.61
C ALA A 136 22.41 -19.73 9.92
N GLY A 137 23.48 -20.07 10.65
CA GLY A 137 24.54 -19.13 11.02
C GLY A 137 24.18 -18.17 12.16
N LEU A 138 23.14 -18.46 12.96
CA LEU A 138 22.90 -17.73 14.21
C LEU A 138 24.03 -17.96 15.23
N LYS A 139 24.18 -17.02 16.16
CA LYS A 139 25.18 -17.05 17.23
C LYS A 139 25.07 -18.34 18.05
N THR A 140 26.11 -19.15 17.98
CA THR A 140 26.28 -20.31 18.86
C THR A 140 26.64 -19.83 20.28
N LYS A 141 26.69 -20.76 21.24
CA LYS A 141 27.12 -20.47 22.63
C LYS A 141 28.53 -19.85 22.74
N THR A 142 29.37 -19.92 21.70
CA THR A 142 30.70 -19.29 21.66
C THR A 142 30.67 -17.85 21.11
N GLY A 143 29.49 -17.30 20.78
CA GLY A 143 29.31 -15.92 20.33
C GLY A 143 29.59 -15.66 18.84
N GLN A 144 30.04 -16.67 18.09
CA GLN A 144 30.25 -16.58 16.64
C GLN A 144 28.92 -16.80 15.90
N GLY A 145 28.56 -15.86 15.02
CA GLY A 145 27.37 -15.89 14.17
C GLY A 145 26.59 -14.57 14.18
N GLU A 146 25.36 -14.60 13.64
CA GLU A 146 24.43 -13.46 13.67
C GLU A 146 23.39 -13.57 14.78
N SER A 147 22.87 -12.45 15.26
CA SER A 147 21.66 -12.44 16.11
C SER A 147 20.41 -12.37 15.22
N LEU A 148 19.38 -13.13 15.56
CA LEU A 148 18.03 -12.95 15.03
C LEU A 148 17.32 -11.89 15.89
N TYR A 149 16.72 -10.90 15.25
CA TYR A 149 15.90 -9.90 15.92
C TYR A 149 14.49 -9.86 15.34
N ALA A 150 13.52 -9.45 16.16
CA ALA A 150 12.23 -8.99 15.67
C ALA A 150 11.93 -7.58 16.21
N VAL A 151 11.30 -6.75 15.38
CA VAL A 151 10.55 -5.58 15.84
C VAL A 151 9.07 -5.97 15.86
N ILE A 152 8.46 -5.97 17.04
CA ILE A 152 7.08 -6.43 17.28
C ILE A 152 6.20 -5.22 17.64
N ASP A 153 5.07 -5.08 16.96
CA ASP A 153 4.10 -3.99 17.19
C ASP A 153 3.18 -4.32 18.38
N ALA A 154 3.37 -3.67 19.54
CA ALA A 154 2.49 -3.86 20.69
C ALA A 154 1.04 -3.46 20.38
N ALA A 155 0.82 -2.49 19.49
CA ALA A 155 -0.53 -2.08 19.08
C ALA A 155 -1.30 -3.18 18.33
N ALA A 156 -0.61 -4.19 17.81
CA ALA A 156 -1.19 -5.40 17.21
C ALA A 156 -1.16 -6.61 18.16
N CYS A 157 -0.44 -6.52 19.29
CA CYS A 157 -0.21 -7.62 20.24
C CYS A 157 -0.56 -7.20 21.68
N PRO A 158 -1.84 -7.31 22.09
CA PRO A 158 -2.27 -6.96 23.45
C PRO A 158 -1.48 -7.71 24.54
N GLY A 159 -0.99 -6.95 25.52
CA GLY A 159 -0.14 -7.46 26.61
C GLY A 159 1.26 -7.90 26.18
N LEU A 160 1.79 -7.35 25.08
CA LEU A 160 3.17 -7.64 24.65
C LEU A 160 4.22 -7.35 25.73
N PRO A 161 4.19 -6.22 26.47
CA PRO A 161 5.20 -5.93 27.49
C PRO A 161 5.30 -7.03 28.56
N GLU A 162 4.18 -7.50 29.08
CA GLU A 162 4.11 -8.54 30.12
C GLU A 162 4.56 -9.90 29.59
N ARG A 163 4.18 -10.23 28.34
CA ARG A 163 4.61 -11.46 27.65
C ARG A 163 6.12 -11.47 27.41
N LEU A 164 6.73 -10.32 27.12
CA LEU A 164 8.17 -10.20 26.93
C LEU A 164 8.91 -10.23 28.27
N ALA A 165 8.41 -9.53 29.29
CA ALA A 165 8.95 -9.58 30.65
C ALA A 165 8.97 -11.01 31.21
N SER A 166 7.88 -11.76 31.03
CA SER A 166 7.78 -13.16 31.45
C SER A 166 8.54 -14.17 30.58
N SER A 167 9.00 -13.77 29.38
CA SER A 167 9.74 -14.67 28.47
C SER A 167 11.23 -14.81 28.77
N GLY A 168 11.80 -13.90 29.58
CA GLY A 168 13.25 -13.83 29.82
C GLY A 168 14.08 -13.39 28.61
N LEU A 169 13.47 -13.07 27.47
CA LEU A 169 14.17 -12.58 26.27
C LEU A 169 14.76 -11.20 26.50
N ARG A 170 15.90 -10.90 25.86
CA ARG A 170 16.39 -9.53 25.77
C ARG A 170 15.48 -8.72 24.85
N HIS A 171 14.79 -7.75 25.42
CA HIS A 171 13.84 -6.90 24.72
C HIS A 171 13.86 -5.47 25.25
N ASN A 172 13.42 -4.50 24.43
CA ASN A 172 13.32 -3.10 24.83
C ASN A 172 12.44 -2.30 23.85
N ASN A 173 11.72 -1.31 24.39
CA ASN A 173 10.95 -0.34 23.60
C ASN A 173 11.90 0.55 22.76
N LEU A 174 11.54 0.85 21.52
CA LEU A 174 12.30 1.81 20.70
C LEU A 174 12.08 3.26 21.15
N PHE A 175 10.96 3.59 21.79
CA PHE A 175 10.76 4.92 22.36
C PHE A 175 11.65 5.13 23.61
N LYS A 176 11.75 6.38 24.08
CA LYS A 176 12.54 6.78 25.27
C LYS A 176 11.76 7.78 26.12
N GLY A 177 12.14 7.87 27.40
CA GLY A 177 11.56 8.82 28.34
C GLY A 177 10.07 8.55 28.54
N GLU A 178 9.28 9.60 28.71
CA GLU A 178 7.87 9.47 29.05
C GLU A 178 7.06 8.74 27.96
N ALA A 179 7.39 8.96 26.68
CA ALA A 179 6.76 8.24 25.56
C ALA A 179 7.01 6.73 25.57
N ALA A 180 8.04 6.23 26.27
CA ALA A 180 8.25 4.79 26.43
C ALA A 180 7.34 4.18 27.50
N LYS A 181 6.86 4.99 28.46
CA LYS A 181 5.90 4.58 29.48
C LYS A 181 4.47 4.74 28.98
N SER A 182 4.11 5.95 28.55
CA SER A 182 2.72 6.31 28.18
C SER A 182 2.22 5.65 26.90
N LEU A 183 3.13 5.12 26.06
CA LEU A 183 2.80 4.41 24.83
C LEU A 183 3.30 2.95 24.84
N ALA A 184 3.62 2.37 26.00
CA ALA A 184 4.15 1.01 26.10
C ALA A 184 3.32 0.01 25.27
N ASP A 185 2.01 -0.09 25.52
CA ASP A 185 1.09 -1.03 24.87
C ASP A 185 0.85 -0.79 23.37
N VAL A 186 1.33 0.34 22.82
CA VAL A 186 1.16 0.71 21.40
C VAL A 186 2.48 1.01 20.68
N SER A 187 3.60 0.67 21.32
CA SER A 187 4.95 0.95 20.83
C SER A 187 5.63 -0.28 20.20
N PRO A 188 6.62 -0.08 19.31
CA PRO A 188 7.43 -1.17 18.78
C PRO A 188 8.50 -1.61 19.80
N TYR A 189 8.56 -2.91 20.05
CA TYR A 189 9.60 -3.56 20.86
C TYR A 189 10.62 -4.25 19.95
N LEU A 190 11.90 -3.99 20.18
CA LEU A 190 12.97 -4.84 19.67
C LEU A 190 13.14 -6.04 20.60
N VAL A 191 13.28 -7.23 20.03
CA VAL A 191 13.50 -8.51 20.74
C VAL A 191 14.65 -9.25 20.07
N GLU A 192 15.58 -9.81 20.84
CA GLU A 192 16.67 -10.68 20.38
C GLU A 192 16.31 -12.16 20.62
N PHE A 193 16.67 -13.02 19.67
CA PHE A 193 16.45 -14.47 19.70
C PHE A 193 17.75 -15.22 19.39
N SER A 194 17.97 -16.32 20.12
CA SER A 194 18.99 -17.35 19.81
C SER A 194 18.46 -18.45 18.88
N GLY A 195 17.13 -18.52 18.66
CA GLY A 195 16.50 -19.42 17.70
C GLY A 195 15.83 -20.65 18.33
N HIS A 196 15.95 -20.83 19.65
CA HIS A 196 15.44 -22.00 20.38
C HIS A 196 14.28 -21.68 21.33
N GLU A 197 13.87 -20.42 21.43
CA GLU A 197 12.90 -19.98 22.43
C GLU A 197 11.46 -20.29 22.05
N SER A 198 10.67 -20.76 23.02
CA SER A 198 9.25 -21.06 22.83
C SER A 198 8.42 -19.84 22.38
N PHE A 199 8.88 -18.63 22.71
CA PHE A 199 8.29 -17.39 22.21
C PHE A 199 8.45 -17.22 20.69
N LEU A 200 9.59 -17.60 20.11
CA LEU A 200 9.79 -17.56 18.66
C LEU A 200 8.76 -18.48 17.97
N ARG A 201 8.55 -19.69 18.49
CA ARG A 201 7.52 -20.62 18.00
C ARG A 201 6.10 -20.03 18.05
N ARG A 202 5.76 -19.24 19.07
CA ARG A 202 4.45 -18.55 19.15
C ARG A 202 4.27 -17.53 18.03
N LEU A 203 5.34 -16.88 17.56
CA LEU A 203 5.30 -15.99 16.39
C LEU A 203 5.01 -16.73 15.08
N PHE A 204 5.22 -18.05 15.04
CA PHE A 204 4.96 -18.93 13.90
C PHE A 204 3.77 -19.88 14.09
N SER A 205 3.01 -19.75 15.18
CA SER A 205 1.84 -20.60 15.48
C SER A 205 0.55 -19.82 15.33
N THR A 206 -0.47 -20.44 14.72
CA THR A 206 -1.82 -19.85 14.62
C THR A 206 -2.63 -20.03 15.90
N ARG A 207 -3.62 -19.17 16.08
CA ARG A 207 -4.71 -19.38 17.04
C ARG A 207 -5.72 -20.34 16.41
N ARG A 208 -5.91 -21.52 17.02
CA ARG A 208 -6.97 -22.46 16.60
C ARG A 208 -8.26 -22.25 17.40
N THR A 209 -8.11 -21.79 18.63
CA THR A 209 -9.15 -21.53 19.62
C THR A 209 -8.89 -20.21 20.34
N GLU A 210 -9.88 -19.68 21.07
CA GLU A 210 -9.68 -18.50 21.93
C GLU A 210 -8.66 -18.75 23.05
N ALA A 211 -8.51 -20.01 23.49
CA ALA A 211 -7.51 -20.43 24.47
C ALA A 211 -6.06 -20.32 23.93
N ASP A 212 -5.86 -20.30 22.62
CA ASP A 212 -4.55 -20.14 21.99
C ASP A 212 -4.07 -18.68 21.94
N TRP A 213 -4.57 -17.79 22.80
CA TRP A 213 -4.21 -16.36 22.85
C TRP A 213 -2.70 -16.07 22.99
N ILE A 214 -1.91 -17.07 23.39
CA ILE A 214 -0.44 -17.05 23.42
C ILE A 214 0.21 -17.10 22.04
N ASN A 215 -0.50 -17.60 21.02
CA ASN A 215 -0.04 -17.70 19.63
C ASN A 215 -0.29 -16.37 18.90
N LEU A 216 0.66 -15.96 18.05
CA LEU A 216 0.82 -14.59 17.59
C LEU A 216 0.93 -14.43 16.07
N TYR A 217 0.94 -15.52 15.29
CA TYR A 217 1.10 -15.48 13.83
C TYR A 217 0.04 -14.64 13.11
N ASP A 218 -1.23 -14.83 13.50
CA ASP A 218 -2.38 -14.19 12.85
C ASP A 218 -2.41 -12.67 13.03
N LEU A 219 -1.70 -12.15 14.04
CA LEU A 219 -1.62 -10.71 14.34
C LEU A 219 -0.80 -9.93 13.30
N ASP A 220 0.05 -10.62 12.52
CA ASP A 220 0.98 -10.00 11.57
C ASP A 220 1.85 -8.89 12.22
N ALA A 221 2.23 -9.06 13.48
CA ALA A 221 2.81 -7.99 14.30
C ALA A 221 4.33 -7.78 14.12
N CYS A 222 5.02 -8.66 13.39
CA CYS A 222 6.49 -8.77 13.42
C CYS A 222 7.19 -8.33 12.13
N LEU A 223 8.35 -7.71 12.28
CA LEU A 223 9.38 -7.52 11.25
C LEU A 223 10.64 -8.25 11.71
N PHE A 224 11.10 -9.27 10.99
CA PHE A 224 12.27 -10.06 11.38
C PHE A 224 13.54 -9.60 10.67
N LEU A 225 14.67 -9.76 11.33
CA LEU A 225 15.94 -9.13 10.95
C LEU A 225 17.11 -10.02 11.37
N ARG A 226 18.18 -10.02 10.58
CA ARG A 226 19.46 -10.63 10.96
C ARG A 226 20.57 -9.59 10.94
N SER A 227 21.48 -9.65 11.92
CA SER A 227 22.67 -8.81 11.94
C SER A 227 23.75 -9.39 12.86
N THR A 228 25.00 -9.10 12.55
CA THR A 228 26.14 -9.31 13.44
C THR A 228 26.20 -8.30 14.60
N ALA A 229 25.68 -7.09 14.39
CA ALA A 229 25.68 -6.01 15.37
C ALA A 229 24.87 -6.36 16.63
N ASP A 230 25.23 -5.74 17.76
CA ASP A 230 24.59 -5.95 19.05
C ASP A 230 23.22 -5.26 19.14
N PHE A 231 22.39 -5.74 20.07
CA PHE A 231 21.05 -5.24 20.33
C PHE A 231 20.94 -3.73 20.53
N ASP A 232 21.89 -3.10 21.23
CA ASP A 232 21.84 -1.67 21.55
C ASP A 232 22.24 -0.81 20.34
N SER A 233 23.15 -1.31 19.50
CA SER A 233 23.40 -0.80 18.15
C SER A 233 22.17 -0.91 17.25
N ILE A 234 21.48 -2.06 17.20
CA ILE A 234 20.25 -2.24 16.41
C ILE A 234 19.13 -1.31 16.90
N ARG A 235 18.91 -1.25 18.22
CA ARG A 235 17.93 -0.36 18.84
C ARG A 235 18.24 1.11 18.54
N SER A 236 19.49 1.52 18.66
CA SER A 236 19.93 2.89 18.35
C SER A 236 19.77 3.21 16.87
N HIS A 237 20.07 2.26 15.99
CA HIS A 237 19.83 2.36 14.56
C HIS A 237 18.36 2.67 14.26
N PHE A 238 17.42 1.87 14.77
CA PHE A 238 16.00 1.97 14.40
C PHE A 238 15.34 3.24 14.90
N ARG A 239 15.77 3.71 16.07
CA ARG A 239 15.35 5.01 16.62
C ARG A 239 15.68 6.15 15.65
N ARG A 240 16.76 5.98 14.86
CA ARG A 240 17.12 6.71 13.63
C ARG A 240 15.91 7.06 12.75
N TYR A 241 15.07 6.07 12.49
CA TYR A 241 14.04 6.10 11.44
C TYR A 241 12.61 6.19 11.97
N THR A 242 12.40 6.23 13.29
CA THR A 242 11.05 6.42 13.87
C THR A 242 10.41 7.77 13.49
N LYS A 243 11.24 8.79 13.16
CA LYS A 243 10.83 10.11 12.70
C LYS A 243 11.75 10.59 11.58
N PHE A 244 11.17 11.26 10.57
CA PHE A 244 11.93 11.97 9.52
C PHE A 244 11.16 13.23 9.08
N ARG A 245 11.78 14.07 8.24
CA ARG A 245 11.09 15.17 7.54
C ARG A 245 10.73 14.74 6.11
N ASP A 246 9.53 15.08 5.67
CA ASP A 246 9.12 14.88 4.27
C ASP A 246 9.75 15.92 3.32
N GLU A 247 9.40 15.85 2.03
CA GLU A 247 9.92 16.76 1.00
C GLU A 247 9.53 18.24 1.25
N THR A 248 8.51 18.49 2.10
CA THR A 248 8.06 19.84 2.51
C THR A 248 8.70 20.29 3.83
N GLY A 249 9.60 19.48 4.42
CA GLY A 249 10.21 19.72 5.72
C GLY A 249 9.33 19.34 6.93
N ARG A 250 8.12 18.82 6.71
CA ARG A 250 7.18 18.46 7.77
C ARG A 250 7.61 17.17 8.46
N TRP A 251 7.64 17.19 9.79
CA TRP A 251 7.92 15.99 10.58
C TRP A 251 6.82 14.93 10.41
N MET A 252 7.26 13.71 10.12
CA MET A 252 6.44 12.49 10.09
C MET A 252 6.99 11.43 11.05
N PHE A 253 6.11 10.53 11.49
CA PHE A 253 6.50 9.25 12.09
C PHE A 253 6.46 8.15 11.03
N LEU A 254 7.48 7.30 11.00
CA LEU A 254 7.50 6.10 10.17
C LEU A 254 7.25 4.86 11.03
N ARG A 255 6.09 4.22 10.85
CA ARG A 255 5.84 2.87 11.36
C ARG A 255 6.45 1.85 10.41
N PHE A 256 7.79 1.76 10.39
CA PHE A 256 8.51 0.81 9.53
C PHE A 256 8.24 -0.66 9.91
N TRP A 257 7.67 -0.91 11.09
CA TRP A 257 7.20 -2.22 11.54
C TRP A 257 5.76 -2.55 11.08
N SER A 258 5.09 -1.65 10.33
CA SER A 258 3.74 -1.88 9.83
C SER A 258 3.69 -2.82 8.62
N SER A 259 2.54 -3.48 8.41
CA SER A 259 2.30 -4.33 7.24
C SER A 259 2.42 -3.59 5.90
N TYR A 260 2.15 -2.28 5.87
CA TYR A 260 2.39 -1.45 4.68
C TYR A 260 3.89 -1.29 4.38
N PHE A 261 4.73 -1.06 5.39
CA PHE A 261 6.17 -0.95 5.17
C PHE A 261 6.81 -2.30 4.84
N ARG A 262 6.38 -3.40 5.48
CA ARG A 262 6.77 -4.75 5.07
C ARG A 262 6.44 -5.04 3.61
N ALA A 263 5.23 -4.67 3.17
CA ALA A 263 4.84 -4.85 1.78
C ALA A 263 5.64 -3.95 0.81
N TYR A 264 6.11 -2.78 1.24
CA TYR A 264 6.99 -1.89 0.45
C TYR A 264 8.42 -2.43 0.35
N LEU A 265 8.97 -3.00 1.43
CA LEU A 265 10.26 -3.73 1.42
C LEU A 265 10.27 -4.96 0.49
N CYS A 266 9.10 -5.39 0.04
CA CYS A 266 8.86 -6.63 -0.67
C CYS A 266 8.19 -6.45 -2.05
N SER A 267 7.92 -5.21 -2.47
CA SER A 267 7.54 -4.97 -3.86
C SER A 267 8.75 -5.15 -4.77
N THR A 268 8.56 -5.80 -5.92
CA THR A 268 9.62 -6.17 -6.88
C THR A 268 10.44 -4.98 -7.38
N ASP A 269 9.86 -3.78 -7.39
CA ASP A 269 10.56 -2.52 -7.63
C ASP A 269 11.00 -1.91 -6.29
N LEU A 270 12.18 -2.27 -5.77
CA LEU A 270 12.70 -1.66 -4.55
C LEU A 270 13.25 -0.25 -4.80
N ARG A 271 12.30 0.70 -4.82
CA ARG A 271 12.49 2.15 -4.87
C ARG A 271 13.15 2.67 -3.59
N ALA A 272 13.52 3.95 -3.60
CA ALA A 272 14.27 4.62 -2.54
C ALA A 272 13.84 4.19 -1.12
N LEU A 273 14.82 3.80 -0.29
CA LEU A 273 14.69 3.63 1.16
C LEU A 273 15.56 4.68 1.85
N PRO A 274 15.21 5.14 3.07
CA PRO A 274 16.06 6.08 3.81
C PRO A 274 17.52 5.60 3.86
N ARG A 275 18.47 6.51 3.65
CA ARG A 275 19.89 6.15 3.48
C ARG A 275 20.38 5.35 4.69
N GLY A 276 20.84 4.12 4.44
CA GLY A 276 21.32 3.23 5.48
C GLY A 276 20.23 2.57 6.34
N PHE A 277 18.94 2.62 5.95
CA PHE A 277 17.85 1.95 6.68
C PHE A 277 18.08 0.44 6.83
N LEU A 278 18.65 -0.21 5.82
CA LEU A 278 18.94 -1.64 5.88
C LEU A 278 20.29 -1.97 6.53
N SER A 279 21.11 -0.99 6.93
CA SER A 279 22.43 -1.24 7.53
C SER A 279 22.38 -1.01 9.05
N PRO A 280 22.62 -2.04 9.89
CA PRO A 280 23.60 -3.12 9.65
C PRO A 280 22.97 -4.51 9.44
N PHE A 281 21.78 -4.61 8.83
CA PHE A 281 21.12 -5.91 8.63
C PHE A 281 21.70 -6.65 7.44
N SER A 282 22.00 -7.94 7.62
CA SER A 282 22.33 -8.86 6.53
C SER A 282 21.06 -9.32 5.80
N ALA A 283 19.95 -9.46 6.53
CA ALA A 283 18.64 -9.80 5.98
C ALA A 283 17.51 -9.17 6.79
N VAL A 284 16.39 -8.91 6.09
CA VAL A 284 15.10 -8.51 6.63
C VAL A 284 14.06 -9.49 6.10
N LEU A 285 13.32 -10.16 6.98
CA LEU A 285 12.38 -11.22 6.61
C LEU A 285 10.94 -10.78 6.94
N CYS A 286 10.08 -10.88 5.93
CA CYS A 286 8.71 -10.37 5.98
C CYS A 286 7.72 -11.45 5.53
N ARG A 287 6.61 -11.58 6.27
CA ARG A 287 5.40 -12.25 5.78
C ARG A 287 4.58 -11.28 4.93
N LEU A 288 4.07 -11.78 3.81
CA LEU A 288 3.12 -11.13 2.93
C LEU A 288 1.75 -11.83 3.00
N GLN A 289 0.81 -11.41 2.17
CA GLN A 289 -0.49 -12.08 2.11
C GLN A 289 -0.37 -13.54 1.65
N GLN A 290 -1.32 -14.38 2.08
CA GLN A 290 -1.37 -15.82 1.77
C GLN A 290 -0.12 -16.58 2.20
N ASP A 291 0.47 -16.18 3.33
CA ASP A 291 1.66 -16.77 3.96
C ASP A 291 2.86 -16.92 3.01
N ARG A 292 2.96 -16.02 2.02
CA ARG A 292 4.15 -15.88 1.17
C ARG A 292 5.23 -15.14 1.94
N TRP A 293 6.43 -15.70 1.98
CA TRP A 293 7.58 -15.14 2.70
C TRP A 293 8.62 -14.58 1.73
N GLN A 294 9.22 -13.46 2.10
CA GLN A 294 10.31 -12.86 1.36
C GLN A 294 11.43 -12.39 2.29
N MET A 295 12.64 -12.36 1.74
CA MET A 295 13.84 -11.88 2.39
C MET A 295 14.47 -10.76 1.57
N ALA A 296 14.61 -9.57 2.15
CA ALA A 296 15.29 -8.42 1.55
C ALA A 296 16.67 -8.20 2.20
N ALA A 297 17.69 -7.90 1.41
CA ALA A 297 19.08 -7.72 1.86
C ALA A 297 19.78 -6.60 1.08
N LEU A 298 20.72 -5.90 1.72
CA LEU A 298 21.57 -4.93 1.02
C LEU A 298 22.48 -5.62 0.01
N ARG A 299 22.60 -5.05 -1.19
CA ARG A 299 23.71 -5.38 -2.09
C ARG A 299 24.96 -4.64 -1.60
N PRO A 300 26.12 -5.30 -1.43
CA PRO A 300 27.29 -4.71 -0.80
C PRO A 300 27.97 -3.59 -1.62
N ASP A 301 27.69 -3.50 -2.92
CA ASP A 301 28.48 -2.73 -3.89
C ASP A 301 27.81 -1.42 -4.39
N ARG A 302 26.83 -0.85 -3.66
CA ARG A 302 26.16 0.40 -4.09
C ARG A 302 25.89 1.42 -2.98
N THR A 303 26.31 2.65 -3.25
CA THR A 303 25.88 3.84 -2.52
C THR A 303 24.44 4.20 -2.91
N VAL A 304 23.51 4.18 -1.95
CA VAL A 304 22.09 4.47 -2.19
C VAL A 304 21.80 5.96 -2.03
N PRO A 305 21.36 6.68 -3.08
CA PRO A 305 20.73 7.99 -2.94
C PRO A 305 19.22 7.82 -2.72
N PRO A 306 18.61 8.43 -1.68
CA PRO A 306 17.17 8.37 -1.50
C PRO A 306 16.56 9.76 -1.27
N ASP A 307 16.44 10.53 -2.35
CA ASP A 307 15.50 11.65 -2.40
C ASP A 307 14.12 11.12 -2.85
N GLY A 308 13.06 11.57 -2.18
CA GLY A 308 11.67 11.22 -2.55
C GLY A 308 11.11 9.91 -1.98
N PHE A 309 11.81 9.20 -1.08
CA PHE A 309 11.25 8.01 -0.40
C PHE A 309 9.87 8.27 0.20
N THR A 310 9.65 9.45 0.78
CA THR A 310 8.42 9.71 1.54
C THR A 310 7.22 9.89 0.61
N GLN A 311 7.40 10.56 -0.54
CA GLN A 311 6.44 10.61 -1.64
C GLN A 311 6.12 9.21 -2.20
N GLU A 312 7.13 8.42 -2.56
CA GLU A 312 6.98 7.06 -3.09
C GLU A 312 6.24 6.13 -2.11
N PHE A 313 6.64 6.15 -0.83
CA PHE A 313 6.01 5.34 0.20
C PHE A 313 4.58 5.81 0.52
N ARG A 314 4.31 7.12 0.53
CA ARG A 314 2.94 7.67 0.65
C ARG A 314 2.05 7.20 -0.50
N TRP A 315 2.54 7.26 -1.74
CA TRP A 315 1.82 6.77 -2.91
C TRP A 315 1.51 5.27 -2.77
N PHE A 316 2.51 4.44 -2.45
CA PHE A 316 2.35 3.01 -2.24
C PHE A 316 1.30 2.69 -1.15
N CYS A 317 1.35 3.38 -0.01
CA CYS A 317 0.36 3.25 1.06
C CYS A 317 -1.04 3.62 0.59
N ARG A 318 -1.21 4.78 -0.10
CA ARG A 318 -2.51 5.23 -0.61
C ARG A 318 -3.10 4.22 -1.59
N THR A 319 -2.30 3.71 -2.53
CA THR A 319 -2.73 2.68 -3.50
C THR A 319 -3.21 1.41 -2.79
N ARG A 320 -2.45 0.89 -1.81
CA ARG A 320 -2.89 -0.30 -1.04
C ARG A 320 -4.11 -0.05 -0.15
N ILE A 321 -4.24 1.13 0.45
CA ILE A 321 -5.44 1.50 1.23
C ILE A 321 -6.66 1.57 0.30
N ARG A 322 -6.53 2.22 -0.86
CA ARG A 322 -7.58 2.31 -1.88
C ARG A 322 -8.01 0.92 -2.36
N LEU A 323 -7.08 0.05 -2.75
CA LEU A 323 -7.39 -1.32 -3.19
C LEU A 323 -8.10 -2.14 -2.11
N ARG A 324 -7.68 -2.03 -0.84
CA ARG A 324 -8.37 -2.67 0.30
C ARG A 324 -9.79 -2.12 0.50
N PHE A 325 -9.98 -0.82 0.33
CA PHE A 325 -11.32 -0.20 0.40
C PHE A 325 -12.21 -0.69 -0.75
N LEU A 326 -11.71 -0.74 -2.00
CA LEU A 326 -12.47 -1.26 -3.14
C LEU A 326 -12.86 -2.73 -2.96
N ALA A 327 -11.95 -3.57 -2.43
CA ALA A 327 -12.25 -4.96 -2.09
C ALA A 327 -13.37 -5.06 -1.04
N LYS A 328 -13.31 -4.27 0.05
CA LYS A 328 -14.40 -4.22 1.04
C LYS A 328 -15.74 -3.79 0.44
N VAL A 329 -15.75 -2.79 -0.45
CA VAL A 329 -16.99 -2.35 -1.12
C VAL A 329 -17.51 -3.44 -2.06
N ARG A 330 -16.64 -4.13 -2.82
CA ARG A 330 -17.03 -5.28 -3.64
C ARG A 330 -17.69 -6.37 -2.79
N ASP A 331 -17.04 -6.76 -1.70
CA ASP A 331 -17.49 -7.87 -0.86
C ASP A 331 -18.82 -7.53 -0.17
N HIS A 332 -19.01 -6.27 0.25
CA HIS A 332 -20.26 -5.73 0.77
C HIS A 332 -21.40 -5.69 -0.27
N LEU A 333 -21.10 -5.27 -1.51
CA LEU A 333 -22.08 -5.30 -2.60
C LEU A 333 -22.47 -6.73 -2.97
N GLN A 334 -21.50 -7.66 -2.96
CA GLN A 334 -21.73 -9.09 -3.19
C GLN A 334 -22.64 -9.70 -2.10
N GLU A 335 -22.43 -9.31 -0.85
CA GLU A 335 -23.22 -9.73 0.32
C GLU A 335 -24.68 -9.24 0.25
N ILE A 336 -24.90 -7.94 0.00
CA ILE A 336 -26.25 -7.35 -0.02
C ILE A 336 -27.01 -7.69 -1.31
N HIS A 337 -26.35 -7.61 -2.47
CA HIS A 337 -27.03 -7.63 -3.78
C HIS A 337 -26.87 -8.94 -4.55
N GLY A 338 -26.15 -9.93 -3.99
CA GLY A 338 -25.83 -11.21 -4.64
C GLY A 338 -24.87 -11.09 -5.84
N GLN A 339 -24.43 -9.88 -6.19
CA GLN A 339 -23.50 -9.59 -7.27
C GLN A 339 -22.77 -8.26 -7.02
N ALA A 340 -21.49 -8.22 -7.38
CA ALA A 340 -20.66 -7.03 -7.31
C ALA A 340 -20.03 -6.66 -8.66
N PRO A 341 -19.81 -5.37 -8.93
CA PRO A 341 -19.11 -4.92 -10.13
C PRO A 341 -17.63 -5.32 -10.11
N GLY A 342 -17.03 -5.46 -11.30
CA GLY A 342 -15.61 -5.73 -11.47
C GLY A 342 -14.70 -4.62 -10.91
N GLN A 343 -13.43 -4.96 -10.67
CA GLN A 343 -12.46 -4.07 -10.01
C GLN A 343 -12.26 -2.73 -10.73
N GLU A 344 -12.22 -2.74 -12.07
CA GLU A 344 -12.10 -1.54 -12.90
C GLU A 344 -13.31 -0.60 -12.71
N ARG A 345 -14.53 -1.17 -12.70
CA ARG A 345 -15.76 -0.41 -12.49
C ARG A 345 -15.84 0.18 -11.09
N LEU A 346 -15.40 -0.56 -10.08
CA LEU A 346 -15.25 -0.04 -8.71
C LEU A 346 -14.24 1.11 -8.63
N ALA A 347 -13.13 1.05 -9.36
CA ALA A 347 -12.17 2.15 -9.43
C ALA A 347 -12.79 3.41 -10.07
N LEU A 348 -13.56 3.25 -11.15
CA LEU A 348 -14.32 4.34 -11.78
C LEU A 348 -15.37 4.94 -10.83
N PHE A 349 -16.14 4.11 -10.11
CA PHE A 349 -17.10 4.59 -9.11
C PHE A 349 -16.44 5.34 -7.96
N TYR A 350 -15.28 4.89 -7.50
CA TYR A 350 -14.49 5.59 -6.49
C TYR A 350 -14.03 6.96 -6.97
N LEU A 351 -13.45 7.05 -8.17
CA LEU A 351 -13.02 8.32 -8.76
C LEU A 351 -14.21 9.27 -8.91
N ARG A 352 -15.34 8.80 -9.45
CA ARG A 352 -16.58 9.55 -9.57
C ARG A 352 -17.13 10.03 -8.22
N ALA A 353 -17.08 9.21 -7.17
CA ALA A 353 -17.43 9.65 -5.82
C ALA A 353 -16.47 10.75 -5.30
N ARG A 354 -15.17 10.64 -5.56
CA ARG A 354 -14.18 11.66 -5.16
C ARG A 354 -14.36 12.99 -5.89
N THR A 355 -14.64 12.98 -7.20
CA THR A 355 -14.87 14.21 -7.99
C THR A 355 -16.19 14.88 -7.63
N ARG A 356 -17.24 14.11 -7.27
CA ARG A 356 -18.49 14.63 -6.67
C ARG A 356 -18.31 15.20 -5.25
N GLY A 357 -17.10 15.22 -4.71
CA GLY A 357 -16.78 15.82 -3.42
C GLY A 357 -16.99 14.93 -2.20
N TYR A 358 -17.29 13.63 -2.34
CA TYR A 358 -17.43 12.74 -1.18
C TYR A 358 -16.06 12.47 -0.54
N ARG A 359 -15.97 12.58 0.80
CA ARG A 359 -14.70 12.53 1.54
C ARG A 359 -14.66 11.38 2.54
N SER A 360 -15.73 11.12 3.30
CA SER A 360 -15.78 9.98 4.21
C SER A 360 -15.84 8.64 3.45
N GLU A 361 -15.22 7.58 3.99
CA GLU A 361 -15.28 6.24 3.38
C GLU A 361 -16.72 5.72 3.28
N ARG A 362 -17.56 6.05 4.27
CA ARG A 362 -18.99 5.69 4.31
C ARG A 362 -19.79 6.39 3.21
N ALA A 363 -19.51 7.67 2.96
CA ALA A 363 -20.17 8.43 1.90
C ALA A 363 -19.75 7.93 0.52
N VAL A 364 -18.46 7.66 0.33
CA VAL A 364 -17.92 7.08 -0.92
C VAL A 364 -18.54 5.71 -1.19
N ALA A 365 -18.55 4.79 -0.21
CA ALA A 365 -19.13 3.45 -0.39
C ALA A 365 -20.62 3.49 -0.80
N ARG A 366 -21.43 4.30 -0.10
CA ARG A 366 -22.85 4.50 -0.44
C ARG A 366 -23.07 5.09 -1.83
N TYR A 367 -22.22 6.04 -2.24
CA TYR A 367 -22.32 6.61 -3.58
C TYR A 367 -21.88 5.62 -4.66
N MET A 368 -20.87 4.79 -4.40
CA MET A 368 -20.50 3.68 -5.29
C MET A 368 -21.63 2.66 -5.45
N GLU A 369 -22.35 2.34 -4.36
CA GLU A 369 -23.56 1.51 -4.40
C GLU A 369 -24.69 2.16 -5.20
N THR A 370 -24.91 3.47 -5.01
CA THR A 370 -25.89 4.26 -5.79
C THR A 370 -25.60 4.18 -7.30
N LEU A 371 -24.33 4.33 -7.69
CA LEU A 371 -23.89 4.21 -9.09
C LEU A 371 -24.09 2.78 -9.62
N TRP A 372 -23.77 1.75 -8.82
CA TRP A 372 -23.98 0.35 -9.19
C TRP A 372 -25.45 0.02 -9.45
N LEU A 373 -26.35 0.46 -8.57
CA LEU A 373 -27.78 0.22 -8.70
C LEU A 373 -28.40 0.97 -9.88
N ASN A 374 -27.94 2.19 -10.19
CA ASN A 374 -28.33 2.90 -11.40
C ASN A 374 -27.91 2.15 -12.67
N GLU A 375 -26.66 1.70 -12.75
CA GLU A 375 -26.15 1.02 -13.94
C GLU A 375 -26.86 -0.32 -14.20
N ARG A 376 -27.21 -1.06 -13.13
CA ARG A 376 -28.06 -2.26 -13.23
C ARG A 376 -29.47 -2.00 -13.78
N ARG A 377 -29.94 -0.74 -13.78
CA ARG A 377 -31.23 -0.30 -14.34
C ARG A 377 -31.09 0.39 -15.70
N GLY A 378 -29.87 0.51 -16.23
CA GLY A 378 -29.58 1.29 -17.44
C GLY A 378 -29.69 2.81 -17.25
N TRP A 379 -29.80 3.30 -16.01
CA TRP A 379 -29.89 4.74 -15.71
C TRP A 379 -28.50 5.37 -15.68
N LYS A 380 -28.36 6.59 -16.24
CA LYS A 380 -27.10 7.34 -16.13
C LYS A 380 -27.09 8.13 -14.82
N GLU A 381 -25.89 8.39 -14.29
CA GLU A 381 -25.70 9.23 -13.10
C GLU A 381 -26.37 10.61 -13.26
N VAL A 382 -26.30 11.20 -14.46
CA VAL A 382 -26.93 12.49 -14.78
C VAL A 382 -28.45 12.46 -14.60
N ASP A 383 -29.12 11.35 -14.92
CA ASP A 383 -30.58 11.23 -14.85
C ASP A 383 -31.04 11.23 -13.38
N LEU A 384 -30.35 10.45 -12.51
CA LEU A 384 -30.57 10.46 -11.06
C LEU A 384 -30.35 11.86 -10.47
N LEU A 385 -29.24 12.52 -10.83
CA LEU A 385 -28.90 13.84 -10.29
C LEU A 385 -29.78 14.97 -10.85
N ALA A 386 -30.50 14.73 -11.94
CA ALA A 386 -31.45 15.68 -12.48
C ALA A 386 -32.74 15.76 -11.64
N LEU A 387 -33.11 14.68 -10.92
CA LEU A 387 -34.32 14.61 -10.08
C LEU A 387 -34.30 15.68 -8.97
N ASP A 388 -35.45 16.34 -8.75
CA ASP A 388 -35.57 17.37 -7.70
C ASP A 388 -35.25 16.84 -6.30
N ALA A 389 -35.66 15.59 -6.02
CA ALA A 389 -35.33 14.91 -4.78
C ALA A 389 -33.81 14.72 -4.59
N ALA A 390 -33.05 14.50 -5.66
CA ALA A 390 -31.59 14.44 -5.62
C ALA A 390 -30.98 15.83 -5.42
N ARG A 391 -31.47 16.86 -6.13
CA ARG A 391 -31.02 18.25 -5.98
C ARG A 391 -31.23 18.78 -4.56
N ALA A 392 -32.34 18.42 -3.92
CA ALA A 392 -32.64 18.77 -2.53
C ALA A 392 -31.57 18.29 -1.52
N THR A 393 -30.79 17.27 -1.87
CA THR A 393 -29.71 16.74 -1.00
C THR A 393 -28.43 17.57 -1.03
N HIS A 394 -28.30 18.57 -1.92
CA HIS A 394 -27.04 19.31 -2.13
C HIS A 394 -26.51 20.06 -0.90
N SER A 395 -27.40 20.53 -0.01
CA SER A 395 -27.06 21.22 1.24
C SER A 395 -26.67 20.26 2.37
N LEU A 396 -26.86 18.95 2.21
CA LEU A 396 -26.56 17.94 3.23
C LEU A 396 -25.06 17.63 3.28
N SER A 397 -24.58 17.24 4.46
CA SER A 397 -23.22 16.72 4.61
C SER A 397 -23.00 15.46 3.75
N ASP A 398 -21.75 15.20 3.35
CA ASP A 398 -21.39 14.16 2.38
C ASP A 398 -22.03 12.78 2.66
N THR A 399 -22.09 12.42 3.93
CA THR A 399 -22.55 11.12 4.44
C THR A 399 -24.07 11.00 4.51
N HIS A 400 -24.78 12.12 4.70
CA HIS A 400 -26.24 12.18 4.58
C HIS A 400 -26.65 12.26 3.11
N ARG A 401 -26.01 13.11 2.32
CA ARG A 401 -26.23 13.22 0.87
C ARG A 401 -26.10 11.88 0.16
N ALA A 402 -25.03 11.13 0.43
CA ALA A 402 -24.85 9.78 -0.12
C ALA A 402 -25.88 8.76 0.40
N ALA A 403 -26.44 8.96 1.60
CA ALA A 403 -27.48 8.07 2.13
C ALA A 403 -28.85 8.33 1.46
N GLU A 404 -29.23 9.59 1.29
CA GLU A 404 -30.49 9.94 0.64
C GLU A 404 -30.49 9.59 -0.84
N LEU A 405 -29.38 9.80 -1.58
CA LEU A 405 -29.28 9.34 -2.97
C LEU A 405 -29.39 7.81 -3.09
N LEU A 406 -28.78 7.06 -2.17
CA LEU A 406 -28.91 5.60 -2.15
C LEU A 406 -30.36 5.16 -1.88
N LYS A 407 -31.05 5.78 -0.90
CA LYS A 407 -32.48 5.53 -0.63
C LYS A 407 -33.35 5.85 -1.83
N LEU A 408 -33.11 6.98 -2.51
CA LEU A 408 -33.88 7.36 -3.70
C LEU A 408 -33.78 6.28 -4.78
N VAL A 409 -32.56 5.78 -5.04
CA VAL A 409 -32.39 4.65 -5.97
C VAL A 409 -33.09 3.39 -5.43
N GLN A 410 -32.92 3.02 -4.17
CA GLN A 410 -33.58 1.84 -3.58
C GLN A 410 -35.12 1.91 -3.76
N ASN A 411 -35.75 3.01 -3.35
CA ASN A 411 -37.20 3.21 -3.38
C ASN A 411 -37.79 3.25 -4.81
N GLU A 412 -37.12 3.88 -5.78
CA GLU A 412 -37.58 3.84 -7.19
C GLU A 412 -37.44 2.43 -7.81
N GLY A 413 -36.79 1.48 -7.13
CA GLY A 413 -36.77 0.08 -7.53
C GLY A 413 -38.04 -0.68 -7.16
N GLU A 414 -38.76 -0.26 -6.13
CA GLU A 414 -39.96 -0.94 -5.62
C GLU A 414 -41.23 -0.56 -6.40
N ARG A 415 -41.18 0.50 -7.22
CA ARG A 415 -42.32 0.99 -8.03
C ARG A 415 -42.46 0.32 -9.40
N HIS A 416 -41.54 -0.56 -9.76
CA HIS A 416 -41.46 -1.19 -11.10
C HIS A 416 -41.26 -2.71 -11.04
N VAL A 417 -41.73 -3.35 -9.96
CA VAL A 417 -41.83 -4.82 -9.79
C VAL A 417 -43.30 -5.23 -9.75
#